data_AF-A0A6I2SNU1-F1
#
_entry.id   AF-A0A6I2SNU1-F1
#
_cell.length_a   1.000
_cell.length_b   1.000
_cell.length_c   1.000
_cell.angle_alpha   90.00
_cell.angle_beta   90.00
_cell.angle_gamma   90.00
#
_symmetry.space_group_name_H-M   'P 1'
#
loop_
_entity.id
_entity.type
_entity.pdbx_description
1 polymer ?
#
loop_
_entity_poly.entity_id
_entity_poly.type
_entity_poly.pdbx_seq_one_letter_code
_entity_poly.pdbx_strand_id
1 'polypeptide(L)'
;MKNFGVLYGRPGLPVRLTPVYDMVTTVAYIPKDVPALSLAGSKKWWYRKVLEKFAVAYLALPIGKIGQIFEEIADGVNDTQGMLSAYVEEHPEFRDVGSRMLAAWNEGVTDTLSA
;
A
#
# COMPACT_ATOMS: atom_id res chain seq x y z
N MET A 1 -16.56 0.02 7.53
CA MET A 1 -15.47 0.04 6.53
C MET A 1 -16.14 0.06 5.16
N LYS A 2 -15.90 1.07 4.31
CA LYS A 2 -16.61 1.24 3.02
C LYS A 2 -15.72 0.98 1.78
N ASN A 3 -14.41 0.81 1.97
CA ASN A 3 -13.42 0.71 0.89
C ASN A 3 -13.00 -0.73 0.59
N PHE A 4 -13.81 -1.70 1.01
CA PHE A 4 -13.65 -3.11 0.67
C PHE A 4 -14.97 -3.64 0.14
N GLY A 5 -14.91 -4.28 -1.03
CA GLY A 5 -16.05 -4.88 -1.69
C GLY A 5 -15.90 -6.39 -1.78
N VAL A 6 -17.05 -7.04 -1.93
CA VAL A 6 -17.10 -8.48 -2.23
C VAL A 6 -17.99 -8.75 -3.43
N LEU A 7 -17.62 -9.76 -4.20
CA LEU A 7 -18.34 -10.22 -5.37
C LEU A 7 -19.11 -11.50 -5.03
N TYR A 8 -20.41 -11.49 -5.32
CA TYR A 8 -21.27 -12.65 -5.29
C TYR A 8 -21.52 -13.12 -6.72
N GLY A 9 -21.03 -14.31 -7.06
CA GLY A 9 -21.27 -14.88 -8.39
C GLY A 9 -22.70 -15.40 -8.54
N ARG A 10 -23.11 -16.29 -7.63
CA ARG A 10 -24.47 -16.87 -7.53
C ARG A 10 -24.72 -17.27 -6.07
N PRO A 11 -25.99 -17.43 -5.64
CA PRO A 11 -26.31 -17.97 -4.33
C PRO A 11 -25.60 -19.32 -4.08
N GLY A 12 -25.01 -19.48 -2.90
CA GLY A 12 -24.31 -20.71 -2.49
C GLY A 12 -22.86 -20.87 -2.98
N LEU A 13 -22.34 -19.94 -3.81
CA LEU A 13 -20.93 -19.96 -4.20
C LEU A 13 -20.03 -19.20 -3.22
N PRO A 14 -18.71 -19.49 -3.19
CA PRO A 14 -17.76 -18.74 -2.40
C PRO A 14 -17.76 -17.24 -2.76
N VAL A 15 -17.74 -16.42 -1.72
CA VAL A 15 -17.58 -14.97 -1.83
C VAL A 15 -16.13 -14.65 -2.18
N ARG A 16 -15.91 -13.73 -3.13
CA ARG A 16 -14.57 -13.26 -3.51
C ARG A 16 -14.41 -11.79 -3.20
N LEU A 17 -13.18 -11.33 -2.99
CA LEU A 17 -12.89 -9.90 -2.92
C LEU A 17 -13.10 -9.24 -4.29
N THR A 18 -13.56 -8.00 -4.31
CA THR A 18 -13.47 -7.15 -5.50
C THR A 18 -12.02 -6.77 -5.77
N PRO A 19 -11.68 -6.34 -7.00
CA PRO A 19 -10.46 -5.55 -7.20
C PRO A 19 -10.38 -4.38 -6.22
N VAL A 20 -9.16 -3.92 -5.94
CA VAL A 20 -8.92 -2.74 -5.12
C VAL A 20 -9.50 -1.50 -5.81
N TYR A 21 -10.11 -0.61 -5.03
CA TYR A 21 -10.67 0.65 -5.49
C TYR A 21 -10.44 1.73 -4.43
N ASP A 22 -10.66 3.00 -4.80
CA ASP A 22 -10.47 4.15 -3.90
C ASP A 22 -9.06 4.21 -3.27
N MET A 23 -8.04 3.92 -4.09
CA MET A 23 -6.64 3.98 -3.68
C MET A 23 -6.08 5.37 -3.94
N VAL A 24 -5.76 6.08 -2.86
CA VAL A 24 -5.24 7.47 -2.92
C VAL A 24 -4.05 7.59 -1.97
N THR A 25 -3.02 8.33 -2.40
CA THR A 25 -1.88 8.68 -1.54
C THR A 25 -2.25 9.89 -0.68
N THR A 26 -3.04 9.67 0.38
CA THR A 26 -3.58 10.76 1.21
C THR A 26 -2.50 11.62 1.87
N VAL A 27 -1.36 11.03 2.24
CA VAL A 27 -0.21 11.74 2.81
C VAL A 27 0.38 12.81 1.89
N ALA A 28 0.19 12.67 0.56
CA ALA A 28 0.56 13.70 -0.38
C ALA A 28 -0.26 14.97 -0.21
N TYR A 29 -1.45 14.90 0.39
CA TYR A 29 -2.33 16.06 0.67
C TYR A 29 -2.39 16.40 2.16
N ILE A 30 -2.28 15.40 3.02
CA ILE A 30 -2.41 15.49 4.48
C ILE A 30 -1.16 14.82 5.11
N PRO A 31 -0.04 15.55 5.28
CA PRO A 31 1.26 14.94 5.60
C PRO A 31 1.34 14.10 6.88
N LYS A 32 0.41 14.29 7.81
CA LYS A 32 0.36 13.56 9.09
C LYS A 32 -0.79 12.54 9.15
N ASP A 33 -1.34 12.17 7.99
CA ASP A 33 -2.39 11.15 7.92
C ASP A 33 -1.86 9.78 8.31
N VAL A 34 -2.73 8.94 8.89
CA VAL A 34 -2.39 7.61 9.39
C VAL A 34 -3.36 6.56 8.84
N PRO A 35 -2.97 5.28 8.79
CA PRO A 35 -3.84 4.23 8.27
C PRO A 35 -5.21 4.18 8.97
N ALA A 36 -6.27 3.96 8.17
CA ALA A 36 -7.63 3.86 8.69
C ALA A 36 -7.82 2.67 9.63
N LEU A 37 -7.13 1.55 9.35
CA LEU A 37 -7.16 0.34 10.15
C LEU A 37 -6.04 0.38 11.21
N SER A 38 -6.37 -0.08 12.41
CA SER A 38 -5.37 -0.25 13.46
C SER A 38 -4.69 -1.59 13.34
N LEU A 39 -3.39 -1.60 13.66
CA LEU A 39 -2.61 -2.82 13.83
C LEU A 39 -2.03 -2.83 15.26
N ALA A 40 -2.21 -3.96 15.95
CA ALA A 40 -1.79 -4.14 17.34
C ALA A 40 -2.27 -3.01 18.28
N GLY A 41 -3.50 -2.54 18.10
CA GLY A 41 -4.13 -1.52 18.96
C GLY A 41 -3.67 -0.07 18.72
N SER A 42 -2.81 0.18 17.72
CA SER A 42 -2.34 1.53 17.37
C SER A 42 -2.76 1.94 15.97
N LYS A 43 -2.76 3.24 15.65
CA LYS A 43 -2.84 3.76 14.28
C LYS A 43 -1.59 4.59 14.00
N LYS A 44 -0.73 4.07 13.14
CA LYS A 44 0.52 4.69 12.68
C LYS A 44 1.05 3.92 11.48
N TRP A 45 2.01 4.48 10.75
CA TRP A 45 2.75 3.71 9.77
C TRP A 45 3.72 2.75 10.49
N TRP A 46 3.78 1.49 10.03
CA TRP A 46 4.53 0.42 10.70
C TRP A 46 5.70 -0.04 9.85
N TYR A 47 6.87 -0.16 10.47
CA TYR A 47 8.05 -0.77 9.86
C TYR A 47 7.84 -2.27 9.62
N ARG A 48 8.61 -2.82 8.66
CA ARG A 48 8.55 -4.23 8.21
C ARG A 48 8.40 -5.25 9.33
N LYS A 49 9.23 -5.17 10.38
CA LYS A 49 9.22 -6.16 11.48
C LYS A 49 7.85 -6.30 12.17
N VAL A 50 7.05 -5.23 12.22
CA VAL A 50 5.71 -5.28 12.82
C VAL A 50 4.73 -5.94 11.85
N LEU A 51 4.83 -5.63 10.56
CA LEU A 51 4.02 -6.22 9.50
C LEU A 51 4.30 -7.73 9.35
N GLU A 52 5.57 -8.14 9.42
CA GLU A 52 5.98 -9.56 9.43
C GLU A 52 5.38 -10.31 10.61
N LYS A 53 5.50 -9.76 11.82
CA LYS A 53 4.88 -10.36 13.02
C LYS A 53 3.38 -10.52 12.86
N PHE A 54 2.71 -9.52 12.29
CA PHE A 54 1.28 -9.60 12.02
C PHE A 54 0.95 -10.70 10.99
N ALA A 55 1.68 -10.74 9.88
CA ALA A 55 1.46 -11.72 8.83
C ALA A 55 1.68 -13.16 9.31
N VAL A 56 2.70 -13.41 10.13
CA VAL A 56 2.92 -14.72 10.74
C VAL A 56 1.80 -15.06 11.73
N ALA A 57 1.48 -14.15 12.65
CA ALA A 57 0.57 -14.43 13.76
C ALA A 57 -0.91 -14.53 13.33
N TYR A 58 -1.35 -13.74 12.35
CA TYR A 58 -2.77 -13.59 12.00
C TYR A 58 -3.11 -14.03 10.58
N LEU A 59 -2.14 -14.05 9.66
CA LEU A 59 -2.36 -14.50 8.28
C LEU A 59 -1.77 -15.89 8.00
N ALA A 60 -1.05 -16.48 8.98
CA ALA A 60 -0.39 -17.77 8.85
C ALA A 60 0.56 -17.87 7.64
N LEU A 61 1.18 -16.74 7.25
CA LEU A 61 2.08 -16.68 6.10
C LEU A 61 3.50 -17.09 6.49
N PRO A 62 4.19 -17.94 5.70
CA PRO A 62 5.61 -18.23 5.88
C PRO A 62 6.48 -16.98 5.65
N ILE A 63 7.57 -16.84 6.40
CA ILE A 63 8.50 -15.70 6.30
C ILE A 63 8.99 -15.47 4.87
N GLY A 64 9.34 -16.55 4.15
CA GLY A 64 9.76 -16.45 2.75
C GLY A 64 8.70 -15.83 1.83
N LYS A 65 7.41 -16.17 2.03
CA LYS A 65 6.32 -15.57 1.24
C LYS A 65 6.07 -14.11 1.62
N ILE A 66 6.27 -13.75 2.88
CA ILE A 66 6.16 -12.35 3.33
C ILE A 66 7.24 -11.49 2.66
N GLY A 67 8.48 -11.97 2.61
CA GLY A 67 9.57 -11.30 1.89
C GLY A 67 9.25 -11.09 0.41
N GLN A 68 8.78 -12.15 -0.27
CA GLN A 68 8.36 -12.07 -1.67
C GLN A 68 7.24 -11.04 -1.88
N ILE A 69 6.26 -10.95 -0.98
CA ILE A 69 5.19 -9.95 -1.09
C ILE A 69 5.76 -8.52 -0.99
N PHE A 70 6.72 -8.28 -0.11
CA PHE A 70 7.38 -6.96 -0.03
C PHE A 70 8.14 -6.62 -1.31
N GLU A 71 8.87 -7.58 -1.87
CA GLU A 71 9.59 -7.42 -3.15
C GLU A 71 8.61 -7.15 -4.30
N GLU A 72 7.57 -7.97 -4.46
CA GLU A 72 6.53 -7.80 -5.48
C GLU A 72 5.85 -6.41 -5.39
N ILE A 73 5.59 -5.92 -4.18
CA ILE A 73 5.02 -4.58 -3.96
C ILE A 73 6.02 -3.48 -4.33
N ALA A 74 7.29 -3.62 -3.90
CA ALA A 74 8.31 -2.63 -4.19
C ALA A 74 8.59 -2.50 -5.69
N ASP A 75 8.63 -3.62 -6.42
CA ASP A 75 8.76 -3.63 -7.87
C ASP A 75 7.59 -2.90 -8.54
N GLY A 76 6.35 -3.22 -8.14
CA GLY A 76 5.16 -2.54 -8.66
C GLY A 76 5.13 -1.04 -8.36
N VAL A 77 5.62 -0.63 -7.19
CA VAL A 77 5.77 0.80 -6.85
C VAL A 77 6.83 1.46 -7.72
N ASN A 78 8.00 0.85 -7.91
CA ASN A 78 9.08 1.38 -8.75
C ASN A 78 8.64 1.55 -10.21
N ASP A 79 7.93 0.58 -10.77
CA ASP A 79 7.35 0.68 -12.12
C ASP A 79 6.38 1.87 -12.22
N THR A 80 5.52 2.01 -11.22
CA THR A 80 4.52 3.08 -11.16
C THR A 80 5.16 4.46 -10.93
N GLN A 81 6.28 4.55 -10.20
CA GLN A 81 7.05 5.78 -10.03
C GLN A 81 7.56 6.33 -11.35
N GLY A 82 8.00 5.46 -12.27
CA GLY A 82 8.41 5.86 -13.62
C GLY A 82 7.25 6.54 -14.37
N MET A 83 6.06 5.94 -14.32
CA MET A 83 4.86 6.50 -14.93
C MET A 83 4.46 7.85 -14.31
N LEU A 84 4.50 7.96 -12.98
CA LEU A 84 4.18 9.19 -12.26
C LEU A 84 5.19 10.31 -12.58
N SER A 85 6.47 9.98 -12.70
CA SER A 85 7.51 10.94 -13.03
C SER A 85 7.28 11.55 -14.42
N ALA A 86 7.00 10.70 -15.42
CA ALA A 86 6.64 11.17 -16.76
C ALA A 86 5.39 12.07 -16.73
N TYR A 87 4.35 11.67 -15.99
CA TYR A 87 3.13 12.47 -15.85
C TYR A 87 3.41 13.84 -15.22
N VAL A 88 4.27 13.92 -14.21
CA VAL A 88 4.66 15.19 -13.56
C VAL A 88 5.43 16.14 -14.49
N GLU A 89 6.19 15.58 -15.44
CA GLU A 89 6.87 16.39 -16.46
C GLU A 89 5.88 17.00 -17.46
N GLU A 90 4.89 16.21 -17.88
CA GLU A 90 3.83 16.64 -18.81
C GLU A 90 2.80 17.59 -18.18
N HIS A 91 2.62 17.52 -16.85
CA HIS A 91 1.60 18.27 -16.10
C HIS A 91 2.21 19.11 -14.96
N PRO A 92 2.75 20.31 -15.26
CA PRO A 92 3.36 21.18 -14.26
C PRO A 92 2.46 21.54 -13.06
N GLU A 93 1.14 21.63 -13.29
CA GLU A 93 0.13 21.89 -12.26
C GLU A 93 0.06 20.78 -11.19
N PHE A 94 0.49 19.57 -11.53
CA PHE A 94 0.47 18.42 -10.63
C PHE A 94 1.82 18.19 -9.93
N ARG A 95 2.85 18.94 -10.29
CA ARG A 95 4.23 18.70 -9.86
C ARG A 95 4.42 18.65 -8.35
N ASP A 96 3.77 19.54 -7.60
CA ASP A 96 3.89 19.60 -6.15
C ASP A 96 3.30 18.35 -5.47
N VAL A 97 2.11 17.93 -5.91
CA VAL A 97 1.45 16.73 -5.39
C VAL A 97 2.20 15.48 -5.82
N GLY A 98 2.57 15.37 -7.09
CA GLY A 98 3.34 14.24 -7.62
C GLY A 98 4.68 14.07 -6.91
N SER A 99 5.39 15.17 -6.62
CA SER A 99 6.64 15.13 -5.85
C SER A 99 6.42 14.58 -4.43
N ARG A 100 5.33 14.99 -3.76
CA ARG A 100 4.97 14.46 -2.43
C ARG A 100 4.58 12.99 -2.48
N MET A 101 3.89 12.55 -3.54
CA MET A 101 3.57 11.13 -3.76
C MET A 101 4.84 10.30 -3.94
N LEU A 102 5.75 10.73 -4.81
CA LEU A 102 7.04 10.05 -5.04
C LEU A 102 7.86 9.94 -3.74
N ALA A 103 7.91 11.02 -2.94
CA ALA A 103 8.60 11.01 -1.65
C ALA A 103 7.99 9.96 -0.68
N ALA A 104 6.67 9.94 -0.54
CA ALA A 104 5.98 8.99 0.33
C ALA A 104 6.16 7.54 -0.13
N TRP A 105 6.17 7.30 -1.44
CA TRP A 105 6.38 5.97 -2.00
C TRP A 105 7.82 5.48 -1.77
N ASN A 106 8.81 6.35 -1.96
CA ASN A 106 10.22 6.04 -1.69
C ASN A 106 10.48 5.74 -0.21
N GLU A 107 9.88 6.50 0.70
CA GLU A 107 9.93 6.22 2.14
C GLU A 107 9.36 4.83 2.44
N GLY A 108 8.17 4.51 1.90
CA GLY A 108 7.53 3.21 2.11
C GLY A 108 8.34 2.02 1.57
N VAL A 109 8.93 2.14 0.37
CA VAL A 109 9.80 1.10 -0.21
C VAL A 109 11.07 0.93 0.63
N THR A 110 11.70 2.04 1.03
CA THR A 110 12.91 2.00 1.88
C THR A 110 12.61 1.32 3.21
N ASP A 111 11.55 1.73 3.91
CA ASP A 111 11.19 1.18 5.22
C ASP A 111 10.81 -0.30 5.19
N THR A 112 10.35 -0.80 4.04
CA THR A 112 9.95 -2.19 3.85
C THR A 112 11.07 -3.08 3.31
N LEU A 113 12.04 -2.55 2.55
CA LEU A 113 13.14 -3.34 2.02
C LEU A 113 14.42 -3.30 2.85
N SER A 114 14.62 -2.29 3.69
CA SER A 114 15.88 -2.08 4.45
C SER A 114 16.06 -2.97 5.70
N ALA A 115 15.32 -4.08 5.81
CA ALA A 115 15.30 -4.93 7.02
C ALA A 115 16.38 -6.01 7.05
#